data_AF-R5E6R7-F1
#
_entry.id   AF-R5E6R7-F1
#
_cell.length_a   1.000
_cell.length_b   1.000
_cell.length_c   1.000
_cell.angle_alpha   90.00
_cell.angle_beta   90.00
_cell.angle_gamma   90.00
#
_symmetry.space_group_name_H-M   'P 1'
#
loop_
_entity.id
_entity.type
_entity.pdbx_description
1 polymer ?
#
loop_
_entity_poly.entity_id
_entity_poly.type
_entity_poly.pdbx_seq_one_letter_code
_entity_poly.pdbx_strand_id
1 'polypeptide(L)' 'MEIISEETGDSPKQVQRYIKMADLIPELLEKVDDGSMGFTPAVQIAYLKKKEQGTYFYIHCSLYNPYLNDIEV' A
#
# COMPACT_ATOMS: atom_id res chain seq x y z
N MET A 1 -4.77 -6.17 20.48
CA MET A 1 -3.40 -6.11 19.92
C MET A 1 -2.50 -7.05 20.69
N GLU A 2 -2.42 -6.94 22.02
CA GLU A 2 -1.58 -7.79 22.89
C GLU A 2 -1.81 -9.29 22.69
N ILE A 3 -3.08 -9.74 22.67
CA ILE A 3 -3.43 -11.16 22.43
C ILE A 3 -2.88 -11.66 21.07
N ILE A 4 -3.10 -10.89 19.99
CA ILE A 4 -2.64 -11.28 18.64
C ILE A 4 -1.11 -11.26 18.56
N SER A 5 -0.45 -10.28 19.18
CA SER A 5 1.03 -10.23 19.22
C SER A 5 1.64 -11.38 20.01
N GLU A 6 1.01 -11.80 21.10
CA GLU A 6 1.46 -12.95 21.89
C GLU A 6 1.32 -14.26 21.13
N GLU A 7 0.25 -14.41 20.34
CA GLU A 7 -0.01 -15.60 19.52
C GLU A 7 0.88 -15.68 18.26
N THR A 8 1.20 -14.55 17.61
CA THR A 8 2.04 -14.55 16.38
C THR A 8 3.53 -14.36 16.65
N GLY A 9 3.92 -13.89 17.84
CA GLY A 9 5.28 -13.50 18.16
C GLY A 9 5.70 -12.15 17.56
N ASP A 10 4.81 -11.46 16.87
CA ASP A 10 5.05 -10.13 16.35
C ASP A 10 4.93 -9.07 17.43
N SER A 11 5.74 -8.02 17.36
CA SER A 11 5.51 -6.88 18.25
C SER A 11 4.10 -6.29 18.03
N PRO A 12 3.43 -5.75 19.07
CA PRO A 12 2.15 -5.08 18.90
C PRO A 12 2.18 -4.01 17.79
N LYS A 13 3.32 -3.32 17.62
CA LYS A 13 3.57 -2.32 16.55
C LYS A 13 3.49 -2.92 15.15
N GLN A 14 4.04 -4.12 14.95
CA GLN A 14 3.98 -4.86 13.69
C GLN A 14 2.52 -5.22 13.36
N VAL A 15 1.78 -5.76 14.33
CA VAL A 15 0.34 -6.07 14.17
C VAL A 15 -0.46 -4.82 13.79
N GLN A 16 -0.19 -3.66 14.39
CA GLN A 16 -0.90 -2.43 14.00
C GLN A 16 -0.60 -2.01 12.57
N ARG A 17 0.62 -2.19 12.09
CA ARG A 17 0.98 -1.87 10.70
C ARG A 17 0.22 -2.76 9.71
N TYR A 18 0.11 -4.05 10.00
CA TYR A 18 -0.69 -4.96 9.17
C TYR A 18 -2.17 -4.56 9.14
N ILE A 19 -2.74 -4.22 10.30
CA ILE A 19 -4.13 -3.72 10.35
C ILE A 19 -4.26 -2.42 9.56
N LYS A 20 -3.27 -1.53 9.65
CA LYS A 20 -3.30 -0.22 9.01
C LYS A 20 -3.34 -0.32 7.48
N MET A 21 -2.79 -1.37 6.89
CA MET A 21 -2.84 -1.62 5.43
C MET A 21 -4.29 -1.66 4.90
N ALA A 22 -5.26 -2.10 5.70
CA ALA A 22 -6.67 -2.11 5.31
C ALA A 22 -7.24 -0.70 5.04
N ASP A 23 -6.56 0.36 5.46
CA ASP A 23 -6.94 1.75 5.19
C ASP A 23 -6.44 2.27 3.82
N LEU A 24 -5.83 1.43 2.99
CA LEU A 24 -5.50 1.79 1.61
C LEU A 24 -6.74 1.81 0.70
N ILE A 25 -6.68 2.54 -0.41
CA ILE A 25 -7.65 2.41 -1.51
C ILE A 25 -7.40 1.09 -2.27
N PRO A 26 -8.43 0.50 -2.91
CA PRO A 26 -8.30 -0.78 -3.61
C PRO A 26 -7.14 -0.84 -4.61
N GLU A 27 -6.93 0.25 -5.35
CA GLU A 27 -5.91 0.32 -6.39
C GLU A 27 -4.48 0.29 -5.81
N LEU A 28 -4.28 0.81 -4.60
CA LEU A 28 -2.99 0.72 -3.91
C LEU A 28 -2.81 -0.63 -3.21
N LEU A 29 -3.88 -1.27 -2.75
CA LEU A 29 -3.82 -2.65 -2.26
C LEU A 29 -3.39 -3.60 -3.37
N GLU A 30 -3.95 -3.46 -4.56
CA GLU A 30 -3.55 -4.25 -5.73
C GLU A 30 -2.05 -4.12 -6.02
N LYS A 31 -1.48 -2.91 -5.88
CA LYS A 31 -0.04 -2.68 -6.04
C LYS A 31 0.81 -3.36 -4.96
N VAL A 32 0.28 -3.54 -3.76
CA VAL A 32 0.96 -4.30 -2.71
C VAL A 32 0.88 -5.79 -3.02
N ASP A 33 -0.29 -6.26 -3.43
CA ASP A 33 -0.56 -7.67 -3.72
C ASP A 33 0.23 -8.17 -4.95
N ASP A 34 0.35 -7.34 -6.00
CA ASP A 34 1.16 -7.63 -7.19
C ASP A 34 2.67 -7.45 -6.98
N GLY A 35 3.08 -6.97 -5.79
CA GLY A 35 4.47 -6.76 -5.40
C GLY A 35 5.13 -5.51 -5.97
N SER A 36 4.42 -4.69 -6.75
CA SER A 36 4.95 -3.42 -7.30
C SER A 36 5.08 -2.31 -6.25
N MET A 37 4.48 -2.48 -5.07
CA MET A 37 4.63 -1.62 -3.90
C MET A 37 5.02 -2.44 -2.65
N GLY A 38 6.14 -2.06 -2.03
CA GLY A 38 6.57 -2.69 -0.79
C GLY A 38 5.69 -2.34 0.43
N PHE A 39 5.79 -3.15 1.47
CA PHE A 39 5.02 -2.97 2.72
C PHE A 39 5.26 -1.60 3.40
N THR A 40 6.51 -1.16 3.51
CA THR A 40 6.84 0.11 4.19
C THR A 40 6.18 1.34 3.56
N PRO A 41 6.30 1.59 2.24
CA PRO A 41 5.60 2.71 1.62
C PRO A 41 4.07 2.56 1.71
N ALA A 42 3.54 1.35 1.59
CA ALA A 42 2.11 1.09 1.71
C ALA A 42 1.56 1.47 3.10
N VAL A 43 2.26 1.09 4.17
CA VAL A 43 1.90 1.50 5.55
C VAL A 43 1.93 3.01 5.69
N GLN A 44 2.94 3.70 5.14
CA GLN A 44 3.03 5.16 5.21
C GLN A 44 1.86 5.84 4.48
N ILE A 45 1.52 5.36 3.29
CA ILE A 45 0.41 5.90 2.48
C ILE A 45 -0.94 5.62 3.16
N ALA A 46 -1.10 4.50 3.87
CA ALA A 46 -2.31 4.18 4.60
C ALA A 46 -2.65 5.18 5.74
N TYR A 47 -1.69 5.99 6.19
CA TYR A 47 -1.94 7.09 7.14
C TYR A 47 -2.49 8.36 6.47
N LEU A 48 -2.47 8.46 5.14
CA LEU A 48 -3.04 9.59 4.40
C LEU A 48 -4.56 9.47 4.26
N LYS A 49 -5.24 10.59 3.99
CA LYS A 49 -6.66 10.58 3.64
C LYS A 49 -6.85 9.91 2.29
N LYS A 50 -8.00 9.26 2.08
CA LYS A 50 -8.32 8.56 0.81
C LYS A 50 -8.12 9.42 -0.44
N LYS A 51 -8.43 10.72 -0.38
CA LYS A 51 -8.16 11.67 -1.49
C LYS A 51 -6.67 11.80 -1.82
N GLU A 52 -5.82 11.90 -0.80
CA GLU A 52 -4.37 12.04 -0.96
C GLU A 52 -3.75 10.73 -1.47
N GLN A 53 -4.26 9.59 -1.02
CA GLN A 53 -3.91 8.27 -1.57
C GLN A 53 -4.26 8.17 -3.06
N GLY A 54 -5.44 8.65 -3.46
CA GLY A 54 -5.86 8.71 -4.87
C GLY A 54 -4.96 9.62 -5.71
N THR A 55 -4.61 10.80 -5.19
CA THR A 55 -3.63 11.69 -5.84
C THR A 55 -2.27 11.00 -6.01
N TYR A 56 -1.78 10.32 -4.97
CA TYR A 56 -0.53 9.55 -5.04
C TYR A 56 -0.61 8.47 -6.12
N PHE A 57 -1.68 7.67 -6.12
CA PHE A 57 -1.89 6.62 -7.12
C PHE A 57 -1.88 7.20 -8.54
N TYR A 58 -2.60 8.31 -8.76
CA TYR A 58 -2.64 8.96 -10.07
C TYR A 58 -1.24 9.39 -10.52
N ILE A 59 -0.50 10.10 -9.66
CA ILE A 59 0.81 10.66 -10.00
C ILE A 59 1.88 9.56 -10.17
N HIS A 60 1.91 8.57 -9.28
CA HIS A 60 3.03 7.63 -9.16
C HIS A 60 2.76 6.26 -9.78
N CYS A 61 1.50 5.82 -9.86
CA CYS A 61 1.15 4.48 -10.34
C CYS A 61 0.40 4.52 -11.67
N SER A 62 -0.44 5.53 -11.91
CA SER A 62 -1.24 5.61 -13.14
C SER A 62 -0.50 6.30 -14.29
N LEU A 63 0.38 7.26 -14.03
CA LEU A 63 1.15 7.96 -15.07
C LEU A 63 2.40 7.19 -15.52
N TYR A 64 2.89 6.24 -14.72
CA TYR A 64 4.01 5.37 -15.08
C TYR A 64 3.49 3.99 -15.49
N ASN A 65 2.99 3.90 -16.72
CA ASN A 65 2.56 2.63 -17.32
C ASN A 65 3.67 2.13 -18.28
N PRO A 66 4.44 1.08 -17.93
CA PRO A 66 5.47 0.54 -18.83
C PRO A 66 4.87 0.02 -20.15
N TYR A 67 3.59 -0.39 -20.17
CA TYR A 67 2.88 -0.83 -21.38
C TYR A 67 2.42 0.31 -22.30
N LEU A 68 2.52 1.58 -21.87
CA LEU A 68 2.28 2.74 -22.75
C LEU A 68 3.56 3.24 -23.43
N ASN A 69 4.74 2.79 -22.99
CA ASN A 69 6.02 3.13 -23.63
C ASN A 69 6.37 2.18 -24.79
N ASP A 70 5.65 1.07 -24.95
CA ASP A 70 5.82 0.11 -26.06
C ASP A 70 4.96 0.44 -27.28
N ILE A 71 4.16 1.51 -27.21
CA ILE A 71 3.51 2.07 -28.41
C ILE A 71 4.51 3.04 -29.03
N GLU A 72 5.42 2.49 -29.84
CA GLU A 72 6.25 3.25 -30.77
C GLU A 72 5.37 4.26 -31.53
N VAL A 73 5.79 5.53 -31.54
CA VAL A 73 5.34 6.56 -32.49
C VAL A 73 6.21 6.48 -33.72
#